data_AF-A0A412TTH5-F1
#
_entry.id   AF-A0A412TTH5-F1
#
_cell.length_a   1.000
_cell.length_b   1.000
_cell.length_c   1.000
_cell.angle_alpha   90.00
_cell.angle_beta   90.00
_cell.angle_gamma   90.00
#
_symmetry.space_group_name_H-M   'P 1'
#
loop_
_entity.id
_entity.type
_entity.pdbx_description
1 polymer ?
#
loop_
_entity_poly.entity_id
_entity_poly.type
_entity_poly.pdbx_seq_one_letter_code
_entity_poly.pdbx_strand_id
1 'polypeptide(L)'
;MNHGISILFRVIPVVMAFICFFLGGFIFLYGDDGARQVAGPVVFFLGAIGLALFATAATIIRQLIHKFHTVLKYIIPGFGYVVAFLTIASGIWIFGFAENSNFIVSGHVVAGVGLITACVSTAATSSTKFYLIPANSANAANEVNKEGFSAMTQNVLIGLTLLFSLTAWVWAIVLLSRIGEGAYFLVAGTVMGGLACICTSLIALVASIAKQIRNTYGESDRKNWPKLVLVMGTVAFIWGLVVILAMAGNVANTTGFIMMGLGLVCFSISSKVILLARVWKQSFALASRIPLIPVLTALLCLFLAAFLFEEGLYDNAFFVPARVLVGLGAICFCLFSIVSILESGTSKK
;
A
#
# COMPACT_ATOMS: atom_id res chain seq x y z
N MET A 1 -2.06 -12.79 22.38
CA MET A 1 -3.20 -12.49 21.46
C MET A 1 -4.21 -13.63 21.47
N ASN A 2 -5.51 -13.35 21.56
CA ASN A 2 -6.56 -14.39 21.52
C ASN A 2 -6.62 -15.06 20.13
N HIS A 3 -6.88 -16.38 20.09
CA HIS A 3 -7.00 -17.16 18.85
C HIS A 3 -8.03 -16.60 17.87
N GLY A 4 -9.21 -16.16 18.36
CA GLY A 4 -10.24 -15.55 17.51
C GLY A 4 -9.77 -14.28 16.81
N ILE A 5 -9.09 -13.39 17.54
CA ILE A 5 -8.51 -12.14 17.03
C ILE A 5 -7.40 -12.43 16.00
N SER A 6 -6.58 -13.44 16.26
CA SER A 6 -5.54 -13.93 15.34
C SER A 6 -6.10 -14.40 13.99
N ILE A 7 -7.28 -15.03 13.98
CA ILE A 7 -7.94 -15.43 12.73
C ILE A 7 -8.51 -14.19 12.04
N LEU A 8 -9.27 -13.38 12.77
CA LEU A 8 -9.94 -12.18 12.24
C LEU A 8 -8.97 -11.29 11.48
N PHE A 9 -7.85 -10.91 12.10
CA PHE A 9 -6.89 -9.99 11.47
C PHE A 9 -6.16 -10.58 10.25
N ARG A 10 -6.06 -11.90 10.12
CA ARG A 10 -5.56 -12.55 8.89
C ARG A 10 -6.62 -12.61 7.80
N VAL A 11 -7.88 -12.80 8.17
CA VAL A 11 -8.98 -12.96 7.22
C VAL A 11 -9.36 -11.62 6.58
N ILE A 12 -9.25 -10.49 7.31
CA ILE A 12 -9.61 -9.16 6.78
C ILE A 12 -8.95 -8.86 5.42
N PRO A 13 -7.60 -8.94 5.25
CA PRO A 13 -7.00 -8.66 3.95
C PRO A 13 -7.45 -9.60 2.83
N VAL A 14 -7.78 -10.85 3.16
CA VAL A 14 -8.29 -11.83 2.19
C VAL A 14 -9.70 -11.47 1.74
N VAL A 15 -10.60 -11.17 2.69
CA VAL A 15 -11.98 -10.76 2.39
C VAL A 15 -11.99 -9.49 1.54
N MET A 16 -11.20 -8.49 1.93
CA MET A 16 -11.08 -7.25 1.16
C MET A 16 -10.47 -7.48 -0.22
N ALA A 17 -9.49 -8.38 -0.36
CA ALA A 17 -8.98 -8.77 -1.68
C ALA A 17 -10.06 -9.38 -2.56
N PHE A 18 -10.86 -10.31 -2.02
CA PHE A 18 -11.99 -10.89 -2.73
C PHE A 18 -13.03 -9.84 -3.11
N ILE A 19 -13.38 -8.90 -2.22
CA ILE A 19 -14.28 -7.79 -2.55
C ILE A 19 -13.74 -7.00 -3.74
N CYS A 20 -12.44 -6.67 -3.76
CA CYS A 20 -11.81 -5.99 -4.89
C CYS A 20 -11.86 -6.83 -6.18
N PHE A 21 -11.56 -8.13 -6.12
CA PHE A 21 -11.63 -9.02 -7.30
C PHE A 21 -13.06 -9.13 -7.85
N PHE A 22 -14.05 -9.38 -6.99
CA PHE A 22 -15.44 -9.50 -7.41
C PHE A 22 -16.00 -8.18 -7.91
N LEU A 23 -15.74 -7.07 -7.22
CA LEU A 23 -16.20 -5.76 -7.65
C LEU A 23 -15.53 -5.32 -8.96
N GLY A 24 -14.22 -5.49 -9.08
CA GLY A 24 -13.49 -5.15 -10.31
C GLY A 24 -13.92 -6.01 -11.50
N GLY A 25 -14.10 -7.31 -11.28
CA GLY A 25 -14.65 -8.22 -12.28
C GLY A 25 -16.09 -7.86 -12.68
N PHE A 26 -16.93 -7.53 -11.70
CA PHE A 26 -18.30 -7.08 -11.94
C PHE A 26 -18.32 -5.79 -12.77
N ILE A 27 -17.54 -4.76 -12.39
CA ILE A 27 -17.42 -3.52 -13.17
C ILE A 27 -16.97 -3.81 -14.60
N PHE A 28 -15.96 -4.67 -14.76
CA PHE A 28 -15.42 -4.96 -16.09
C PHE A 28 -16.43 -5.69 -16.98
N LEU A 29 -17.13 -6.69 -16.44
CA LEU A 29 -18.03 -7.58 -17.20
C LEU A 29 -19.42 -6.98 -17.43
N TYR A 30 -19.93 -6.17 -16.49
CA TYR A 30 -21.28 -5.61 -16.55
C TYR A 30 -21.27 -4.12 -16.91
N GLY A 31 -21.92 -3.78 -18.03
CA GLY A 31 -22.13 -2.41 -18.54
C GLY A 31 -21.51 -2.20 -19.92
N ASP A 32 -21.95 -1.16 -20.63
CA ASP A 32 -21.47 -0.85 -22.00
C ASP A 32 -20.49 0.32 -22.06
N ASP A 33 -20.22 0.95 -20.92
CA ASP A 33 -19.37 2.14 -20.82
C ASP A 33 -17.87 1.84 -20.98
N GLY A 34 -17.13 2.67 -21.72
CA GLY A 34 -15.68 2.55 -21.87
C GLY A 34 -14.90 2.74 -20.57
N ALA A 35 -15.40 3.55 -19.62
CA ALA A 35 -14.77 3.82 -18.33
C ALA A 35 -14.57 2.55 -17.48
N ARG A 36 -15.36 1.50 -17.73
CA ARG A 36 -15.21 0.18 -17.07
C ARG A 36 -13.89 -0.51 -17.39
N GLN A 37 -13.31 -0.23 -18.56
CA GLN A 37 -12.02 -0.77 -18.98
C GLN A 37 -10.85 -0.16 -18.19
N VAL A 38 -11.09 0.98 -17.52
CA VAL A 38 -10.18 1.55 -16.52
C VAL A 38 -10.53 1.05 -15.13
N ALA A 39 -11.75 1.31 -14.67
CA ALA A 39 -12.15 1.05 -13.29
C ALA A 39 -12.10 -0.45 -12.93
N GLY A 40 -12.56 -1.32 -13.84
CA GLY A 40 -12.63 -2.76 -13.62
C GLY A 40 -11.27 -3.39 -13.33
N PRO A 41 -10.30 -3.34 -14.26
CA PRO A 41 -8.97 -3.88 -14.05
C PRO A 41 -8.26 -3.25 -12.84
N VAL A 42 -8.35 -1.93 -12.66
CA VAL A 42 -7.71 -1.25 -11.53
C VAL A 42 -8.27 -1.75 -10.20
N VAL A 43 -9.60 -1.76 -10.03
CA VAL A 43 -10.23 -2.25 -8.78
C VAL A 43 -9.96 -3.73 -8.57
N PHE A 44 -9.99 -4.54 -9.63
CA PHE A 44 -9.66 -5.96 -9.56
C PHE A 44 -8.26 -6.16 -8.98
N PHE A 45 -7.24 -5.54 -9.59
CA PHE A 45 -5.86 -5.74 -9.19
C PHE A 45 -5.48 -5.05 -7.89
N LEU A 46 -6.26 -4.10 -7.36
CA LEU A 46 -6.10 -3.66 -5.97
C LEU A 46 -6.22 -4.84 -4.99
N GLY A 47 -6.98 -5.89 -5.33
CA GLY A 47 -7.05 -7.12 -4.53
C GLY A 47 -5.68 -7.81 -4.35
N ALA A 48 -4.74 -7.64 -5.29
CA ALA A 48 -3.37 -8.16 -5.18
C ALA A 48 -2.63 -7.59 -3.95
N ILE A 49 -2.84 -6.30 -3.66
CA ILE A 49 -2.29 -5.66 -2.45
C ILE A 49 -2.88 -6.32 -1.20
N GLY A 50 -4.18 -6.63 -1.19
CA GLY A 50 -4.84 -7.34 -0.09
C GLY A 50 -4.22 -8.72 0.16
N LEU A 51 -3.90 -9.48 -0.89
CA LEU A 51 -3.20 -10.77 -0.77
C LEU A 51 -1.76 -10.63 -0.23
N ALA A 52 -1.02 -9.60 -0.63
CA ALA A 52 0.30 -9.33 -0.06
C ALA A 52 0.23 -8.84 1.41
N LEU A 53 -0.82 -8.08 1.76
CA LEU A 53 -1.09 -7.69 3.15
C LEU A 53 -1.49 -8.92 3.99
N PHE A 54 -2.22 -9.88 3.42
CA PHE A 54 -2.42 -11.18 4.06
C PHE A 54 -1.09 -11.87 4.34
N ALA A 55 -0.16 -11.91 3.38
CA ALA A 55 1.16 -12.49 3.62
C ALA A 55 1.91 -11.80 4.77
N THR A 56 1.79 -10.47 4.89
CA THR A 56 2.34 -9.70 6.02
C THR A 56 1.68 -10.10 7.35
N ALA A 57 0.34 -10.07 7.41
CA ALA A 57 -0.42 -10.46 8.60
C ALA A 57 -0.10 -11.91 9.02
N ALA A 58 -0.13 -12.82 8.06
CA ALA A 58 0.15 -14.23 8.21
C ALA A 58 1.56 -14.50 8.74
N THR A 59 2.55 -13.72 8.31
CA THR A 59 3.94 -13.79 8.76
C THR A 59 4.07 -13.33 10.21
N ILE A 60 3.53 -12.16 10.56
CA ILE A 60 3.66 -11.59 11.91
C ILE A 60 2.85 -12.42 12.92
N ILE A 61 1.56 -12.66 12.64
CA ILE A 61 0.66 -13.35 13.58
C ILE A 61 1.17 -14.75 13.92
N ARG A 62 1.66 -15.52 12.95
CA ARG A 62 2.15 -16.88 13.21
C ARG A 62 3.35 -16.89 14.16
N GLN A 63 4.17 -15.85 14.14
CA GLN A 63 5.25 -15.67 15.12
C GLN A 63 4.68 -15.32 16.49
N LEU A 64 3.70 -14.42 16.56
CA LEU A 64 3.06 -14.00 17.82
C LEU A 64 2.27 -15.12 18.53
N ILE A 65 1.89 -16.19 17.81
CA ILE A 65 1.21 -17.37 18.39
C ILE A 65 2.12 -18.62 18.43
N HIS A 66 3.42 -18.47 18.18
CA HIS A 66 4.42 -19.55 18.18
C HIS A 66 4.10 -20.73 17.23
N LYS A 67 3.44 -20.47 16.09
CA LYS A 67 3.13 -21.45 15.04
C LYS A 67 3.85 -21.16 13.71
N PHE A 68 5.02 -20.54 13.77
CA PHE A 68 5.79 -20.16 12.59
C PHE A 68 6.86 -21.20 12.27
N HIS A 69 6.49 -22.18 11.46
CA HIS A 69 7.42 -23.20 10.98
C HIS A 69 8.44 -22.61 9.99
N THR A 70 9.65 -23.19 9.96
CA THR A 70 10.77 -22.75 9.12
C THR A 70 10.41 -22.64 7.64
N VAL A 71 9.59 -23.55 7.12
CA VAL A 71 9.17 -23.56 5.71
C VAL A 71 8.22 -22.39 5.40
N LEU A 72 7.30 -22.06 6.30
CA LEU A 72 6.32 -20.98 6.11
C LEU A 72 6.99 -19.59 6.04
N LYS A 73 8.20 -19.46 6.58
CA LYS A 73 9.03 -18.25 6.48
C LYS A 73 9.32 -17.84 5.04
N TYR A 74 9.40 -18.81 4.14
CA TYR A 74 9.71 -18.59 2.72
C TYR A 74 8.45 -18.64 1.86
N ILE A 75 7.55 -19.60 2.13
CA ILE A 75 6.32 -19.77 1.33
C ILE A 75 5.41 -18.54 1.43
N ILE A 76 5.18 -18.01 2.64
CA ILE A 76 4.19 -16.94 2.83
C ILE A 76 4.64 -15.64 2.15
N PRO A 77 5.86 -15.13 2.35
CA PRO A 77 6.32 -13.95 1.61
C PRO A 77 6.52 -14.24 0.11
N GLY A 78 6.95 -15.45 -0.24
CA GLY A 78 7.10 -15.88 -1.64
C GLY A 78 5.79 -15.81 -2.42
N PHE A 79 4.67 -16.21 -1.81
CA PHE A 79 3.33 -16.04 -2.39
C PHE A 79 3.04 -14.58 -2.75
N GLY A 80 3.37 -13.64 -1.86
CA GLY A 80 3.19 -12.21 -2.14
C GLY A 80 3.97 -11.74 -3.37
N TYR A 81 5.22 -12.17 -3.52
CA TYR A 81 6.04 -11.85 -4.70
C TYR A 81 5.50 -12.49 -5.98
N VAL A 82 4.95 -13.70 -5.94
CA VAL A 82 4.27 -14.32 -7.09
C VAL A 82 3.07 -13.48 -7.50
N VAL A 83 2.24 -13.07 -6.54
CA VAL A 83 1.09 -12.19 -6.80
C VAL A 83 1.55 -10.85 -7.40
N ALA A 84 2.63 -10.27 -6.90
CA ALA A 84 3.21 -9.05 -7.44
C ALA A 84 3.67 -9.24 -8.89
N PHE A 85 4.41 -10.31 -9.19
CA PHE A 85 4.88 -10.62 -10.53
C PHE A 85 3.72 -10.79 -11.52
N LEU A 86 2.70 -11.58 -11.14
CA LEU A 86 1.51 -11.78 -11.97
C LEU A 86 0.75 -10.47 -12.23
N THR A 87 0.68 -9.59 -11.22
CA THR A 87 0.02 -8.28 -11.36
C THR A 87 0.81 -7.36 -12.30
N ILE A 88 2.14 -7.30 -12.17
CA ILE A 88 3.00 -6.52 -13.08
C ILE A 88 2.87 -7.05 -14.51
N ALA A 89 3.00 -8.37 -14.70
CA ALA A 89 2.89 -9.01 -16.01
C ALA A 89 1.52 -8.77 -16.64
N SER A 90 0.44 -8.83 -15.86
CA SER A 90 -0.91 -8.53 -16.33
C SER A 90 -1.04 -7.07 -16.76
N GLY A 91 -0.51 -6.12 -16.00
CA GLY A 91 -0.51 -4.71 -16.38
C GLY A 91 0.24 -4.43 -17.68
N ILE A 92 1.43 -5.02 -17.82
CA ILE A 92 2.25 -4.94 -19.05
C ILE A 92 1.51 -5.54 -20.24
N TRP A 93 0.86 -6.68 -20.04
CA TRP A 93 0.06 -7.32 -21.08
C TRP A 93 -1.14 -6.44 -21.50
N ILE A 94 -1.86 -5.86 -20.55
CA ILE A 94 -3.02 -5.00 -20.82
C ILE A 94 -2.62 -3.76 -21.64
N PHE A 95 -1.57 -3.02 -21.27
CA PHE A 95 -1.18 -1.84 -22.05
C PHE A 95 -0.40 -2.20 -23.33
N GLY A 96 0.30 -3.33 -23.35
CA GLY A 96 1.06 -3.79 -24.52
C GLY A 96 0.18 -4.26 -25.69
N PHE A 97 -1.03 -4.72 -25.39
CA PHE A 97 -2.05 -5.11 -26.36
C PHE A 97 -3.30 -4.22 -26.28
N ALA A 98 -3.14 -2.97 -25.82
CA ALA A 98 -4.26 -2.07 -25.65
C ALA A 98 -4.91 -1.68 -26.99
N GLU A 99 -6.19 -2.00 -27.14
CA GLU A 99 -6.99 -1.64 -28.31
C GLU A 99 -7.47 -0.19 -28.28
N ASN A 100 -7.42 0.45 -27.10
CA ASN A 100 -7.87 1.83 -26.90
C ASN A 100 -7.14 2.49 -25.71
N SER A 101 -7.36 3.80 -25.54
CA SER A 101 -6.73 4.61 -24.49
C SER A 101 -7.07 4.17 -23.06
N ASN A 102 -8.25 3.59 -22.83
CA ASN A 102 -8.64 3.13 -21.49
C ASN A 102 -7.76 1.95 -21.03
N PHE A 103 -7.46 1.01 -21.92
CA PHE A 103 -6.54 -0.10 -21.62
C PHE A 103 -5.09 0.36 -21.46
N ILE A 104 -4.68 1.44 -22.15
CA ILE A 104 -3.38 2.07 -21.89
C ILE A 104 -3.33 2.57 -20.45
N VAL A 105 -4.33 3.33 -19.99
CA VAL A 105 -4.36 3.83 -18.59
C VAL A 105 -4.37 2.67 -17.61
N SER A 106 -5.29 1.72 -17.78
CA SER A 106 -5.52 0.66 -16.81
C SER A 106 -4.32 -0.27 -16.70
N GLY A 107 -3.68 -0.63 -17.82
CA GLY A 107 -2.48 -1.46 -17.80
C GLY A 107 -1.32 -0.81 -17.04
N HIS A 108 -1.06 0.48 -17.24
CA HIS A 108 -0.02 1.21 -16.50
C HIS A 108 -0.32 1.23 -15.00
N VAL A 109 -1.56 1.54 -14.62
CA VAL A 109 -1.98 1.58 -13.21
C VAL A 109 -1.86 0.20 -12.58
N VAL A 110 -2.31 -0.86 -13.27
CA VAL A 110 -2.21 -2.25 -12.80
C VAL A 110 -0.74 -2.66 -12.61
N ALA A 111 0.16 -2.31 -13.53
CA ALA A 111 1.59 -2.57 -13.37
C ALA A 111 2.16 -1.86 -12.13
N GLY A 112 1.77 -0.61 -11.89
CA GLY A 112 2.13 0.14 -10.68
C GLY A 112 1.58 -0.47 -9.38
N VAL A 113 0.34 -0.99 -9.39
CA VAL A 113 -0.24 -1.74 -8.27
C VAL A 113 0.58 -3.01 -7.98
N GLY A 114 1.14 -3.65 -9.02
CA GLY A 114 2.09 -4.74 -8.89
C GLY A 114 3.38 -4.34 -8.17
N LEU A 115 3.92 -3.13 -8.42
CA LEU A 115 5.08 -2.60 -7.70
C LEU A 115 4.79 -2.38 -6.20
N ILE A 116 3.60 -1.86 -5.86
CA ILE A 116 3.16 -1.76 -4.45
C ILE A 116 3.09 -3.15 -3.83
N THR A 117 2.51 -4.13 -4.54
CA THR A 117 2.38 -5.51 -4.08
C THR A 117 3.76 -6.13 -3.80
N ALA A 118 4.77 -5.83 -4.63
CA ALA A 118 6.16 -6.24 -4.39
C ALA A 118 6.76 -5.55 -3.15
N CYS A 119 6.48 -4.27 -2.94
CA CYS A 119 6.92 -3.54 -1.74
C CYS A 119 6.29 -4.11 -0.45
N VAL A 120 4.99 -4.41 -0.47
CA VAL A 120 4.29 -5.05 0.66
C VAL A 120 4.83 -6.46 0.92
N SER A 121 5.13 -7.23 -0.13
CA SER A 121 5.77 -8.54 0.00
C SER A 121 7.18 -8.45 0.60
N THR A 122 7.89 -7.36 0.32
CA THR A 122 9.17 -7.04 0.95
C THR A 122 8.99 -6.71 2.44
N ALA A 123 7.89 -6.03 2.81
CA ALA A 123 7.51 -5.80 4.20
C ALA A 123 7.13 -7.10 4.94
N ALA A 124 6.46 -8.05 4.27
CA ALA A 124 6.25 -9.39 4.81
C ALA A 124 7.59 -10.10 5.07
N THR A 125 8.51 -10.04 4.10
CA THR A 125 9.83 -10.68 4.19
C THR A 125 10.69 -10.08 5.31
N SER A 126 10.71 -8.75 5.44
CA SER A 126 11.41 -8.08 6.54
C SER A 126 10.78 -8.38 7.89
N SER A 127 9.50 -8.75 7.94
CA SER A 127 8.80 -9.13 9.18
C SER A 127 9.01 -10.58 9.60
N THR A 128 9.84 -11.38 8.92
CA THR A 128 10.03 -12.81 9.24
C THR A 128 10.71 -13.11 10.57
N LYS A 129 11.31 -12.10 11.21
CA LYS A 129 11.88 -12.16 12.56
C LYS A 129 11.30 -11.08 13.47
N PHE A 130 10.01 -10.78 13.31
CA PHE A 130 9.31 -9.69 14.00
C PHE A 130 9.40 -9.78 15.52
N TYR A 131 9.43 -11.00 16.09
CA TYR A 131 9.56 -11.21 17.54
C TYR A 131 10.84 -10.58 18.14
N LEU A 132 11.86 -10.30 17.35
CA LEU A 132 13.09 -9.64 17.80
C LEU A 132 12.90 -8.14 18.05
N ILE A 133 11.88 -7.48 17.48
CA ILE A 133 11.64 -6.05 17.69
C ILE A 133 11.36 -5.74 19.17
N PRO A 134 10.38 -6.38 19.85
CA PRO A 134 10.15 -6.13 21.26
C PRO A 134 11.36 -6.54 22.13
N ALA A 135 12.06 -7.64 21.79
CA ALA A 135 13.26 -8.07 22.52
C ALA A 135 14.41 -7.05 22.43
N ASN A 136 14.72 -6.55 21.23
CA ASN A 136 15.73 -5.51 21.01
C ASN A 136 15.32 -4.18 21.64
N SER A 137 14.02 -3.87 21.62
CA SER A 137 13.48 -2.68 22.25
C SER A 137 13.59 -2.70 23.78
N ALA A 138 13.65 -3.87 24.41
CA ALA A 138 13.87 -4.01 25.86
C ALA A 138 15.36 -3.97 26.22
N ASN A 139 16.25 -4.24 25.26
CA ASN A 139 17.69 -4.24 25.48
C ASN A 139 18.27 -2.82 25.47
N ALA A 140 18.91 -2.43 26.57
CA ALA A 140 19.61 -1.16 26.69
C ALA A 140 20.87 -1.09 25.81
N ALA A 141 21.49 -2.24 25.51
CA ALA A 141 22.65 -2.31 24.64
C ALA A 141 22.24 -2.01 23.18
N ASN A 142 22.97 -1.11 22.53
CA ASN A 142 22.82 -0.79 21.10
C ASN A 142 23.68 -1.69 20.21
N GLU A 143 23.92 -2.93 20.65
CA GLU A 143 24.71 -3.91 19.90
C GLU A 143 23.86 -4.59 18.84
N VAL A 144 24.50 -4.94 17.73
CA VAL A 144 23.85 -5.68 16.64
C VAL A 144 23.38 -7.03 17.16
N ASN A 145 22.08 -7.33 17.00
CA ASN A 145 21.55 -8.62 17.42
C ASN A 145 22.03 -9.74 16.48
N LYS A 146 22.76 -10.73 17.03
CA LYS A 146 23.29 -11.90 16.30
C LYS A 146 22.19 -12.77 15.66
N GLU A 147 21.02 -12.84 16.30
CA GLU A 147 19.84 -13.55 15.77
C GLU A 147 19.06 -12.72 14.74
N GLY A 148 19.39 -11.43 14.60
CA GLY A 148 18.77 -10.49 13.67
C GLY A 148 19.11 -10.75 12.20
N PHE A 149 18.91 -9.73 11.36
CA PHE A 149 19.36 -9.79 9.96
C PHE A 149 20.85 -9.44 9.85
N SER A 150 21.54 -10.07 8.88
CA SER A 150 22.85 -9.59 8.47
C SER A 150 22.73 -8.20 7.84
N ALA A 151 23.84 -7.45 7.79
CA ALA A 151 23.87 -6.16 7.11
C ALA A 151 23.49 -6.29 5.63
N MET A 152 23.94 -7.37 4.98
CA MET A 152 23.58 -7.68 3.60
C MET A 152 22.07 -7.88 3.43
N THR A 153 21.43 -8.73 4.25
CA THR A 153 19.98 -8.96 4.15
C THR A 153 19.18 -7.68 4.40
N GLN A 154 19.56 -6.89 5.40
CA GLN A 154 18.93 -5.59 5.66
C GLN A 154 19.02 -4.68 4.42
N ASN A 155 20.22 -4.54 3.84
CA ASN A 155 20.44 -3.65 2.70
C ASN A 155 19.73 -4.14 1.44
N VAL A 156 19.65 -5.46 1.22
CA VAL A 156 18.90 -6.04 0.10
C VAL A 156 17.40 -5.73 0.23
N LEU A 157 16.81 -5.92 1.42
CA LEU A 157 15.38 -5.65 1.62
C LEU A 157 15.03 -4.18 1.41
N ILE A 158 15.85 -3.27 1.93
CA ILE A 158 15.67 -1.82 1.71
C ILE A 158 15.90 -1.48 0.24
N GLY A 159 16.95 -2.04 -0.37
CA GLY A 159 17.32 -1.85 -1.77
C GLY A 159 16.22 -2.30 -2.74
N LEU A 160 15.52 -3.40 -2.46
CA LEU A 160 14.39 -3.85 -3.26
C LEU A 160 13.24 -2.83 -3.25
N THR A 161 12.87 -2.31 -2.08
CA THR A 161 11.83 -1.26 -2.02
C THR A 161 12.24 0.04 -2.68
N LEU A 162 13.54 0.40 -2.58
CA LEU A 162 14.09 1.55 -3.29
C LEU A 162 14.00 1.35 -4.80
N LEU A 163 14.36 0.17 -5.31
CA LEU A 163 14.27 -0.18 -6.72
C LEU A 163 12.84 -0.04 -7.22
N PHE A 164 11.86 -0.66 -6.56
CA PHE A 164 10.45 -0.58 -6.97
C PHE A 164 9.92 0.86 -6.94
N SER A 165 10.29 1.63 -5.92
CA SER A 165 9.90 3.04 -5.84
C SER A 165 10.54 3.90 -6.93
N LEU A 166 11.82 3.68 -7.25
CA LEU A 166 12.50 4.40 -8.32
C LEU A 166 11.90 4.04 -9.67
N THR A 167 11.61 2.76 -9.92
CA THR A 167 10.89 2.32 -11.13
C THR A 167 9.56 3.04 -11.25
N ALA A 168 8.75 3.11 -10.19
CA ALA A 168 7.47 3.80 -10.22
C ALA A 168 7.61 5.31 -10.51
N TRP A 169 8.59 5.99 -9.91
CA TRP A 169 8.86 7.41 -10.16
C TRP A 169 9.32 7.68 -11.60
N VAL A 170 10.30 6.91 -12.09
CA VAL A 170 10.77 7.02 -13.48
C VAL A 170 9.60 6.79 -14.44
N TRP A 171 8.77 5.78 -14.17
CA TRP A 171 7.60 5.49 -14.99
C TRP A 171 6.57 6.63 -14.97
N ALA A 172 6.28 7.20 -13.80
CA ALA A 172 5.40 8.36 -13.67
C ALA A 172 5.92 9.55 -14.49
N ILE A 173 7.22 9.85 -14.39
CA ILE A 173 7.86 10.96 -15.12
C ILE A 173 7.79 10.73 -16.62
N VAL A 174 8.07 9.52 -17.10
CA VAL A 174 7.99 9.18 -18.53
C VAL A 174 6.57 9.32 -19.07
N LEU A 175 5.55 8.94 -18.29
CA LEU A 175 4.15 9.14 -18.69
C LEU A 175 3.79 10.62 -18.73
N LEU A 176 4.16 11.37 -17.68
CA LEU A 176 3.88 12.80 -17.60
C LEU A 176 4.66 13.63 -18.63
N SER A 177 5.81 13.17 -19.12
CA SER A 177 6.51 13.88 -20.21
C SER A 177 5.79 13.77 -21.56
N ARG A 178 4.80 12.87 -21.68
CA ARG A 178 4.04 12.59 -22.91
C ARG A 178 2.62 13.14 -22.88
N ILE A 179 2.31 14.07 -21.96
CA ILE A 179 0.97 14.67 -21.85
C ILE A 179 0.50 15.30 -23.17
N GLY A 180 1.41 15.86 -23.97
CA GLY A 180 1.09 16.45 -25.28
C GLY A 180 0.58 15.45 -26.33
N GLU A 181 0.80 14.14 -26.12
CA GLU A 181 0.33 13.09 -27.03
C GLU A 181 -1.10 12.62 -26.72
N GLY A 182 -1.62 12.92 -25.53
CA GLY A 182 -2.98 12.58 -25.15
C GLY A 182 -3.26 12.67 -23.65
N ALA A 183 -4.49 13.02 -23.30
CA ALA A 183 -4.93 13.18 -21.91
C ALA A 183 -4.78 11.91 -21.07
N TYR A 184 -4.82 10.72 -21.68
CA TYR A 184 -4.65 9.44 -20.99
C TYR A 184 -3.24 9.27 -20.38
N PHE A 185 -2.20 9.89 -20.95
CA PHE A 185 -0.87 9.89 -20.35
C PHE A 185 -0.79 10.74 -19.09
N LEU A 186 -1.56 11.84 -19.04
CA LEU A 186 -1.70 12.63 -17.81
C LEU A 186 -2.37 11.80 -16.72
N VAL A 187 -3.50 11.16 -17.05
CA VAL A 187 -4.23 10.30 -16.09
C VAL A 187 -3.35 9.18 -15.56
N ALA A 188 -2.74 8.40 -16.46
CA ALA A 188 -1.86 7.29 -16.09
C ALA A 188 -0.63 7.77 -15.29
N GLY A 189 -0.01 8.87 -15.72
CA GLY A 189 1.17 9.45 -15.07
C GLY A 189 0.89 10.00 -13.68
N THR A 190 -0.23 10.70 -13.49
CA THR A 190 -0.65 11.21 -12.17
C THR A 190 -0.93 10.06 -11.20
N VAL A 191 -1.69 9.05 -11.63
CA VAL A 191 -1.97 7.87 -10.80
C VAL A 191 -0.68 7.12 -10.48
N MET A 192 0.20 6.91 -11.47
CA MET A 192 1.51 6.28 -11.25
C MET A 192 2.37 7.08 -10.26
N GLY A 193 2.31 8.42 -10.29
CA GLY A 193 2.95 9.28 -9.29
C GLY A 193 2.45 9.01 -7.87
N GLY A 194 1.14 8.86 -7.68
CA GLY A 194 0.55 8.47 -6.39
C GLY A 194 0.98 7.06 -5.93
N LEU A 195 1.04 6.09 -6.86
CA LEU A 195 1.55 4.75 -6.60
C LEU A 195 3.05 4.78 -6.21
N ALA A 196 3.83 5.68 -6.83
CA ALA A 196 5.23 5.92 -6.47
C ALA A 196 5.36 6.49 -5.06
N CYS A 197 4.51 7.44 -4.65
CA CYS A 197 4.45 7.93 -3.26
C CYS A 197 4.17 6.80 -2.25
N ILE A 198 3.28 5.86 -2.59
CA ILE A 198 3.02 4.67 -1.75
C ILE A 198 4.27 3.77 -1.68
N CYS A 199 4.92 3.49 -2.81
CA CYS A 199 6.16 2.70 -2.83
C CYS A 199 7.26 3.37 -1.99
N THR A 200 7.43 4.69 -2.10
CA THR A 200 8.37 5.46 -1.29
C THR A 200 8.03 5.37 0.21
N SER A 201 6.75 5.42 0.55
CA SER A 201 6.27 5.25 1.92
C SER A 201 6.58 3.86 2.49
N LEU A 202 6.54 2.82 1.65
CA LEU A 202 6.84 1.44 2.05
C LEU A 202 8.35 1.21 2.29
N ILE A 203 9.24 2.01 1.67
CA ILE A 203 10.68 2.00 2.02
C ILE A 203 10.83 2.30 3.51
N ALA A 204 10.13 3.31 4.03
CA ALA A 204 10.21 3.70 5.44
C ALA A 204 9.75 2.58 6.38
N LEU A 205 8.70 1.85 5.99
CA LEU A 205 8.20 0.70 6.74
C LEU A 205 9.21 -0.46 6.74
N VAL A 206 9.72 -0.85 5.56
CA VAL A 206 10.70 -1.94 5.43
C VAL A 206 12.00 -1.61 6.16
N ALA A 207 12.52 -0.40 5.99
CA ALA A 207 13.72 0.07 6.66
C ALA A 207 13.55 0.08 8.18
N SER A 208 12.39 0.54 8.68
CA SER A 208 12.12 0.53 10.12
C SER A 208 12.14 -0.89 10.68
N ILE A 209 11.39 -1.83 10.07
CA ILE A 209 11.33 -3.22 10.53
C ILE A 209 12.71 -3.89 10.47
N ALA A 210 13.41 -3.79 9.34
CA ALA A 210 14.69 -4.47 9.14
C ALA A 210 15.78 -3.95 10.10
N LYS A 211 15.85 -2.62 10.30
CA LYS A 211 16.80 -2.00 11.24
C LYS A 211 16.45 -2.29 12.69
N GLN A 212 15.16 -2.35 13.05
CA GLN A 212 14.74 -2.70 14.41
C GLN A 212 15.05 -4.16 14.74
N ILE A 213 14.86 -5.09 13.79
CA ILE A 213 15.23 -6.50 13.94
C ILE A 213 16.76 -6.66 14.09
N ARG A 214 17.55 -5.85 13.38
CA ARG A 214 19.02 -5.83 13.51
C ARG A 214 19.52 -5.07 14.75
N ASN A 215 18.64 -4.35 15.45
CA ASN A 215 18.97 -3.43 16.55
C ASN A 215 19.89 -2.26 16.13
N THR A 216 19.74 -1.77 14.90
CA THR A 216 20.48 -0.57 14.41
C THR A 216 19.55 0.58 14.02
N TYR A 217 18.33 0.56 14.54
CA TYR A 217 17.37 1.65 14.39
C TYR A 217 17.69 2.77 15.39
N GLY A 218 18.19 3.90 14.87
CA GLY A 218 18.64 5.04 15.68
C GLY A 218 17.63 6.19 15.77
N GLU A 219 18.03 7.27 16.44
CA GLU A 219 17.21 8.48 16.59
C GLU A 219 16.93 9.20 15.26
N SER A 220 17.89 9.17 14.32
CA SER A 220 17.70 9.72 12.98
C SER A 220 16.61 8.97 12.21
N ASP A 221 16.63 7.64 12.25
CA ASP A 221 15.62 6.78 11.66
C ASP A 221 14.24 7.06 12.28
N ARG A 222 14.20 7.14 13.61
CA ARG A 222 13.00 7.42 14.40
C ARG A 222 12.32 8.73 14.03
N LYS A 223 13.10 9.76 13.67
CA LYS A 223 12.60 11.08 13.25
C LYS A 223 12.28 11.12 11.76
N ASN A 224 13.12 10.54 10.91
CA ASN A 224 13.08 10.77 9.47
C ASN A 224 12.10 9.84 8.75
N TRP A 225 11.98 8.56 9.15
CA TRP A 225 11.07 7.63 8.48
C TRP A 225 9.60 8.03 8.61
N PRO A 226 9.08 8.39 9.80
CA PRO A 226 7.71 8.89 9.91
C PRO A 226 7.48 10.16 9.09
N LYS A 227 8.46 11.09 9.09
CA LYS A 227 8.38 12.33 8.31
C LYS A 227 8.29 12.06 6.81
N LEU A 228 9.10 11.15 6.28
CA LEU A 228 9.08 10.80 4.87
C LEU A 228 7.68 10.36 4.43
N VAL A 229 7.03 9.47 5.19
CA VAL A 229 5.70 8.96 4.84
C VAL A 229 4.64 10.06 4.93
N LEU A 230 4.72 10.93 5.95
CA LEU A 230 3.81 12.07 6.07
C LEU A 230 3.98 13.05 4.90
N VAL A 231 5.22 13.34 4.50
CA VAL A 231 5.51 14.19 3.33
C VAL A 231 4.95 13.57 2.06
N MET A 232 5.17 12.27 1.82
CA MET A 232 4.64 11.58 0.63
C MET A 232 3.10 11.58 0.60
N GLY A 233 2.45 11.37 1.73
CA GLY A 233 0.99 11.49 1.84
C GLY A 233 0.48 12.89 1.54
N THR A 234 1.12 13.91 2.11
CA THR A 234 0.76 15.32 1.88
C THR A 234 1.01 15.74 0.43
N VAL A 235 2.14 15.36 -0.16
CA VAL A 235 2.46 15.63 -1.57
C VAL A 235 1.40 15.01 -2.48
N ALA A 236 1.07 13.73 -2.28
CA ALA A 236 0.06 13.07 -3.10
C ALA A 236 -1.33 13.72 -2.93
N PHE A 237 -1.72 14.04 -1.69
CA PHE A 237 -3.01 14.66 -1.42
C PHE A 237 -3.13 16.06 -2.05
N ILE A 238 -2.11 16.92 -1.87
CA ILE A 238 -2.07 18.27 -2.46
C ILE A 238 -2.01 18.18 -3.98
N TRP A 239 -1.24 17.25 -4.53
CA TRP A 239 -1.19 17.05 -5.98
C TRP A 239 -2.57 16.68 -6.53
N GLY A 240 -3.32 15.80 -5.85
CA GLY A 240 -4.70 15.50 -6.23
C GLY A 240 -5.60 16.74 -6.24
N LEU A 241 -5.50 17.60 -5.21
CA LEU A 241 -6.24 18.86 -5.15
C LEU A 241 -5.84 19.82 -6.28
N VAL A 242 -4.54 19.94 -6.57
CA VAL A 242 -4.04 20.77 -7.68
C VAL A 242 -4.58 20.27 -9.02
N VAL A 243 -4.64 18.95 -9.25
CA VAL A 243 -5.22 18.39 -10.50
C VAL A 243 -6.70 18.73 -10.63
N ILE A 244 -7.48 18.63 -9.54
CA ILE A 244 -8.91 18.99 -9.55
C ILE A 244 -9.09 20.46 -9.95
N LEU A 245 -8.31 21.36 -9.36
CA LEU A 245 -8.45 22.81 -9.55
C LEU A 245 -7.87 23.29 -10.88
N ALA A 246 -6.67 22.83 -11.24
CA ALA A 246 -5.97 23.28 -12.44
C ALA A 246 -6.59 22.73 -13.74
N MET A 247 -7.32 21.61 -13.65
CA MET A 247 -8.00 20.99 -14.79
C MET A 247 -9.51 21.19 -14.78
N ALA A 248 -10.02 22.16 -14.02
CA ALA A 248 -11.45 22.44 -13.97
C ALA A 248 -12.06 22.59 -15.38
N GLY A 249 -13.12 21.81 -15.68
CA GLY A 249 -13.75 21.75 -17.01
C GLY A 249 -13.14 20.71 -17.97
N ASN A 250 -12.10 19.97 -17.57
CA ASN A 250 -11.53 18.84 -18.32
C ASN A 250 -11.78 17.53 -17.56
N VAL A 251 -12.20 16.47 -18.27
CA VAL A 251 -12.46 15.12 -17.72
C VAL A 251 -11.29 14.56 -16.88
N ALA A 252 -10.05 14.95 -17.18
CA ALA A 252 -8.88 14.52 -16.42
C ALA A 252 -8.84 15.06 -14.97
N ASN A 253 -9.62 16.10 -14.63
CA ASN A 253 -9.71 16.64 -13.27
C ASN A 253 -10.13 15.58 -12.25
N THR A 254 -10.97 14.62 -12.65
CA THR A 254 -11.52 13.61 -11.75
C THR A 254 -10.45 12.61 -11.28
N THR A 255 -9.32 12.52 -12.01
CA THR A 255 -8.12 11.77 -11.59
C THR A 255 -7.56 12.29 -10.27
N GLY A 256 -7.73 13.59 -9.97
CA GLY A 256 -7.25 14.16 -8.72
C GLY A 256 -7.91 13.53 -7.48
N PHE A 257 -9.15 13.03 -7.59
CA PHE A 257 -9.78 12.27 -6.50
C PHE A 257 -9.10 10.92 -6.24
N ILE A 258 -8.67 10.22 -7.30
CA ILE A 258 -7.87 8.99 -7.16
C ILE A 258 -6.55 9.32 -6.47
N MET A 259 -5.89 10.39 -6.90
CA MET A 259 -4.63 10.84 -6.33
C MET A 259 -4.76 11.20 -4.84
N MET A 260 -5.84 11.87 -4.44
CA MET A 260 -6.16 12.11 -3.03
C MET A 260 -6.33 10.78 -2.27
N GLY A 261 -7.07 9.82 -2.83
CA GLY A 261 -7.23 8.48 -2.26
C GLY A 261 -5.89 7.75 -2.06
N LEU A 262 -4.96 7.85 -3.01
CA LEU A 262 -3.61 7.30 -2.88
C LEU A 262 -2.81 8.01 -1.76
N GLY A 263 -2.99 9.32 -1.59
CA GLY A 263 -2.45 10.06 -0.44
C GLY A 263 -3.00 9.56 0.90
N LEU A 264 -4.30 9.21 0.96
CA LEU A 264 -4.90 8.59 2.15
C LEU A 264 -4.30 7.22 2.46
N VAL A 265 -3.95 6.43 1.44
CA VAL A 265 -3.21 5.17 1.63
C VAL A 265 -1.83 5.43 2.24
N CYS A 266 -1.09 6.45 1.79
CA CYS A 266 0.18 6.86 2.40
C CYS A 266 0.01 7.24 3.89
N PHE A 267 -1.01 8.03 4.24
CA PHE A 267 -1.30 8.33 5.65
C PHE A 267 -1.66 7.06 6.45
N SER A 268 -2.40 6.13 5.85
CA SER A 268 -2.65 4.80 6.41
C SER A 268 -1.36 4.00 6.67
N ILE A 269 -0.36 4.09 5.80
CA ILE A 269 0.97 3.47 6.00
C ILE A 269 1.73 4.20 7.12
N SER A 270 1.61 5.53 7.20
CA SER A 270 2.31 6.35 8.21
C SER A 270 2.04 5.87 9.63
N SER A 271 0.82 5.41 9.90
CA SER A 271 0.42 4.89 11.21
C SER A 271 1.33 3.74 11.69
N LYS A 272 1.76 2.84 10.79
CA LYS A 272 2.67 1.72 11.12
C LYS A 272 4.07 2.21 11.44
N VAL A 273 4.57 3.12 10.62
CA VAL A 273 5.92 3.67 10.77
C VAL A 273 6.01 4.52 12.04
N ILE A 274 4.99 5.32 12.33
CA ILE A 274 4.86 6.08 13.57
C ILE A 274 4.79 5.14 14.77
N LEU A 275 3.96 4.09 14.71
CA LEU A 275 3.86 3.12 15.81
C LEU A 275 5.22 2.50 16.11
N LEU A 276 5.88 1.92 15.10
CA LEU A 276 7.19 1.30 15.25
C LEU A 276 8.24 2.28 15.78
N ALA A 277 8.24 3.53 15.33
CA ALA A 277 9.14 4.56 15.82
C ALA A 277 8.85 4.96 17.29
N ARG A 278 7.57 5.04 17.68
CA ARG A 278 7.16 5.52 19.02
C ARG A 278 7.28 4.45 20.09
N VAL A 279 7.06 3.18 19.77
CA VAL A 279 7.22 2.06 20.71
C VAL A 279 8.67 1.58 20.83
N TRP A 280 9.58 2.06 19.96
CA TRP A 280 11.00 1.70 20.03
C TRP A 280 11.68 2.29 21.27
N LYS A 281 12.17 1.38 22.13
CA LYS A 281 12.84 1.66 23.41
C LYS A 281 12.08 2.58 24.37
N GLN A 282 10.78 2.77 24.14
CA GLN A 282 9.94 3.68 24.91
C GLN A 282 8.52 3.11 25.08
N SER A 283 7.89 3.45 26.20
CA SER A 283 6.46 3.21 26.40
C SER A 283 5.66 4.39 25.86
N PHE A 284 4.63 4.14 25.05
CA PHE A 284 3.82 5.20 24.44
C PHE A 284 2.32 4.97 24.70
N ALA A 285 1.73 5.81 25.54
CA ALA A 285 0.33 5.67 25.99
C ALA A 285 -0.71 5.79 24.85
N LEU A 286 -0.38 6.55 23.80
CA LEU A 286 -1.27 6.75 22.65
C LEU A 286 -1.15 5.67 21.56
N ALA A 287 -0.33 4.63 21.76
CA ALA A 287 -0.14 3.56 20.77
C ALA A 287 -1.48 2.89 20.40
N SER A 288 -2.38 2.73 21.37
CA SER A 288 -3.71 2.15 21.21
C SER A 288 -4.66 2.96 20.32
N ARG A 289 -4.38 4.25 20.08
CA ARG A 289 -5.20 5.12 19.22
C ARG A 289 -4.67 5.21 17.78
N ILE A 290 -3.44 4.77 17.52
CA ILE A 290 -2.85 4.78 16.18
C ILE A 290 -3.67 3.95 15.16
N PRO A 291 -4.30 2.81 15.51
CA PRO A 291 -5.19 2.10 14.60
C PRO A 291 -6.38 2.92 14.08
N LEU A 292 -6.74 4.05 14.69
CA LEU A 292 -7.82 4.91 14.18
C LEU A 292 -7.45 5.61 12.86
N ILE A 293 -6.16 5.85 12.57
CA ILE A 293 -5.75 6.55 11.35
C ILE A 293 -6.17 5.76 10.08
N PRO A 294 -5.90 4.44 9.97
CA PRO A 294 -6.39 3.68 8.82
C PRO A 294 -7.91 3.58 8.72
N VAL A 295 -8.63 3.58 9.85
CA VAL A 295 -10.10 3.60 9.85
C VAL A 295 -10.62 4.92 9.28
N LEU A 296 -10.09 6.06 9.74
CA LEU A 296 -10.49 7.38 9.24
C LEU A 296 -10.18 7.55 7.75
N THR A 297 -8.99 7.12 7.32
CA THR A 297 -8.62 7.18 5.89
C THR A 297 -9.48 6.24 5.03
N ALA A 298 -9.84 5.05 5.52
CA ALA A 298 -10.78 4.16 4.83
C ALA A 298 -12.18 4.79 4.70
N LEU A 299 -12.71 5.33 5.80
CA LEU A 299 -14.01 6.01 5.79
C LEU A 299 -14.00 7.21 4.85
N LEU A 300 -12.93 8.02 4.86
CA LEU A 300 -12.82 9.17 3.96
C LEU A 300 -12.79 8.73 2.48
N CYS A 301 -12.09 7.65 2.13
CA CYS A 301 -12.15 7.07 0.78
C CYS A 301 -13.59 6.64 0.42
N LEU A 302 -14.29 5.97 1.34
CA LEU A 302 -15.64 5.46 1.09
C LEU A 302 -16.70 6.56 1.00
N PHE A 303 -16.63 7.58 1.87
CA PHE A 303 -17.53 8.73 1.79
C PHE A 303 -17.27 9.54 0.52
N LEU A 304 -16.01 9.79 0.18
CA LEU A 304 -15.66 10.46 -1.07
C LEU A 304 -16.17 9.65 -2.27
N ALA A 305 -15.99 8.33 -2.27
CA ALA A 305 -16.55 7.45 -3.29
C ALA A 305 -18.08 7.61 -3.40
N ALA A 306 -18.80 7.64 -2.29
CA ALA A 306 -20.25 7.81 -2.27
C ALA A 306 -20.69 9.13 -2.93
N PHE A 307 -20.04 10.25 -2.59
CA PHE A 307 -20.31 11.53 -3.28
C PHE A 307 -20.03 11.44 -4.78
N LEU A 308 -18.93 10.81 -5.18
CA LEU A 308 -18.60 10.65 -6.60
C LEU A 308 -19.53 9.67 -7.34
N PHE A 309 -20.16 8.72 -6.64
CA PHE A 309 -21.19 7.89 -7.24
C PHE A 309 -22.44 8.70 -7.58
N GLU A 310 -22.85 9.62 -6.70
CA GLU A 310 -23.97 10.54 -6.96
C GLU A 310 -23.65 11.48 -8.12
N GLU A 311 -22.46 12.11 -8.14
CA GLU A 311 -22.01 12.94 -9.27
C GLU A 311 -21.88 12.12 -10.57
N GLY A 312 -21.51 10.85 -10.45
CA GLY A 312 -21.41 9.90 -11.56
C GLY A 312 -22.74 9.61 -12.27
N LEU A 313 -23.88 9.96 -11.67
CA LEU A 313 -25.19 9.90 -12.33
C LEU A 313 -25.39 11.04 -13.34
N TYR A 314 -24.70 12.16 -13.14
CA TYR A 314 -24.80 13.36 -13.99
C TYR A 314 -23.64 13.49 -14.95
N ASP A 315 -22.42 13.13 -14.52
CA ASP A 315 -21.21 13.18 -15.34
C ASP A 315 -20.41 11.88 -15.21
N ASN A 316 -20.29 11.16 -16.33
CA ASN A 316 -19.59 9.89 -16.39
C ASN A 316 -18.07 10.01 -16.10
N ALA A 317 -17.49 11.22 -16.12
CA ALA A 317 -16.10 11.46 -15.71
C ALA A 317 -15.81 10.98 -14.27
N PHE A 318 -16.83 10.93 -13.40
CA PHE A 318 -16.71 10.48 -12.01
C PHE A 318 -16.85 8.96 -11.83
N PHE A 319 -17.19 8.22 -12.89
CA PHE A 319 -17.39 6.77 -12.84
C PHE A 319 -16.16 6.02 -12.31
N VAL A 320 -14.98 6.33 -12.87
CA VAL A 320 -13.71 5.69 -12.52
C VAL A 320 -13.27 6.02 -11.09
N PRO A 321 -13.12 7.30 -10.69
CA PRO A 321 -12.63 7.63 -9.36
C PRO A 321 -13.55 7.12 -8.24
N ALA A 322 -14.87 7.14 -8.42
CA ALA A 322 -15.81 6.61 -7.42
C ALA A 322 -15.49 5.14 -7.08
N ARG A 323 -15.33 4.30 -8.11
CA ARG A 323 -15.07 2.86 -7.97
C ARG A 323 -13.66 2.56 -7.46
N VAL A 324 -12.66 3.29 -7.96
CA VAL A 324 -11.27 3.14 -7.50
C VAL A 324 -11.15 3.52 -6.03
N LEU A 325 -11.82 4.57 -5.57
CA LEU A 325 -11.84 4.97 -4.16
C LEU A 325 -12.46 3.91 -3.23
N VAL A 326 -13.47 3.15 -3.69
CA VAL A 326 -13.98 2.00 -2.93
C VAL A 326 -12.88 0.96 -2.72
N GLY A 327 -12.15 0.61 -3.78
CA GLY A 327 -11.02 -0.30 -3.70
C GLY A 327 -9.91 0.21 -2.77
N LEU A 328 -9.56 1.50 -2.86
CA LEU A 328 -8.58 2.12 -1.96
C LEU A 328 -9.05 2.14 -0.51
N GLY A 329 -10.35 2.34 -0.26
CA GLY A 329 -10.97 2.22 1.07
C GLY A 329 -10.78 0.82 1.66
N ALA A 330 -10.98 -0.23 0.84
CA ALA A 330 -10.71 -1.60 1.25
C ALA A 330 -9.23 -1.81 1.61
N ILE A 331 -8.28 -1.21 0.87
CA ILE A 331 -6.84 -1.27 1.21
C ILE A 331 -6.54 -0.54 2.52
N CYS A 332 -7.08 0.65 2.75
CA CYS A 332 -6.94 1.36 4.03
C CYS A 332 -7.48 0.52 5.20
N PHE A 333 -8.60 -0.18 5.01
CA PHE A 333 -9.14 -1.10 6.02
C PHE A 333 -8.26 -2.35 6.24
N CYS A 334 -7.64 -2.89 5.20
CA CYS A 334 -6.60 -3.92 5.38
C CYS A 334 -5.44 -3.40 6.22
N LEU A 335 -5.04 -2.14 5.98
CA LEU A 335 -3.95 -1.49 6.71
C LEU A 335 -4.30 -1.24 8.18
N PHE A 336 -5.57 -1.06 8.55
CA PHE A 336 -6.04 -1.09 9.95
C PHE A 336 -5.67 -2.41 10.62
N SER A 337 -6.06 -3.54 10.00
CA SER A 337 -5.77 -4.87 10.55
C SER A 337 -4.28 -5.07 10.84
N ILE A 338 -3.41 -4.65 9.92
CA ILE A 338 -1.95 -4.76 10.11
C ILE A 338 -1.44 -3.89 11.27
N VAL A 339 -1.92 -2.66 11.42
CA VAL A 339 -1.50 -1.80 12.56
C VAL A 339 -1.93 -2.42 13.88
N SER A 340 -3.15 -2.97 13.96
CA SER A 340 -3.62 -3.64 15.17
C SER A 340 -2.78 -4.88 15.51
N ILE A 341 -2.31 -5.63 14.51
CA ILE A 341 -1.34 -6.72 14.71
C ILE A 341 -0.03 -6.20 15.28
N LEU A 342 0.52 -5.11 14.72
CA LEU A 342 1.78 -4.52 15.17
C LEU A 342 1.68 -3.99 16.60
N GLU A 343 0.58 -3.31 16.93
CA GLU A 343 0.27 -2.84 18.28
C GLU A 343 0.23 -4.01 19.26
N SER A 344 -0.52 -5.06 18.94
CA SER A 344 -0.60 -6.26 19.77
C SER A 344 0.74 -7.00 19.89
N GLY A 345 1.57 -6.97 18.84
CA GLY A 345 2.88 -7.64 18.82
C GLY A 345 4.01 -6.85 19.47
N THR A 346 3.83 -5.56 19.73
CA THR A 346 4.82 -4.68 20.38
C THR A 346 4.41 -4.26 21.79
N SER A 347 3.17 -4.56 22.21
CA SER A 347 2.66 -4.31 23.55
C SER A 347 3.40 -5.15 24.60
N LYS A 348 3.84 -4.49 25.70
CA LYS A 348 4.55 -5.11 26.83
C LYS A 348 3.58 -5.69 27.88
N LYS A 349 2.52 -6.37 27.43
CA LYS A 349 1.56 -7.01 28.35
C LYS A 349 2.15 -8.22 29.05
#